data_AF-A0A1H6QVL0-F1
#
_entry.id   AF-A0A1H6QVL0-F1
#
_cell.length_a   1.000
_cell.length_b   1.000
_cell.length_c   1.000
_cell.angle_alpha   90.00
_cell.angle_beta   90.00
_cell.angle_gamma   90.00
#
_symmetry.space_group_name_H-M   'P 1'
#
loop_
_entity.id
_entity.type
_entity.pdbx_description
1 polymer ?
#
loop_
_entity_poly.entity_id
_entity_poly.type
_entity_poly.pdbx_seq_one_letter_code
_entity_poly.pdbx_strand_id
1 'polypeptide(L)'
;MAENNDITTVEEYFTERYGEPGSPSRIEFEIKAKAFLIGEMIREERRLAKITQEQLADRIGAKKSFISRIENGQSDIQLSTLYRLLELGLGKKLELVVT
;
A
#
# COMPACT_ATOMS: atom_id res chain seq x y z
N MET A 1 26.39 -18.68 30.20
CA MET A 1 25.69 -18.43 28.93
C MET A 1 25.38 -16.96 28.91
N ALA A 2 26.02 -16.18 28.04
CA ALA A 2 25.69 -14.76 27.92
C ALA A 2 24.30 -14.64 27.28
N GLU A 3 23.36 -14.01 27.96
CA GLU A 3 22.09 -13.64 27.37
C GLU A 3 22.37 -12.61 26.28
N ASN A 4 22.09 -12.98 25.02
CA ASN A 4 22.13 -12.04 23.91
C ASN A 4 20.98 -11.05 24.09
N ASN A 5 21.27 -9.91 24.71
CA ASN A 5 20.35 -8.82 25.03
C ASN A 5 20.04 -7.91 23.81
N ASP A 6 20.28 -8.39 22.60
CA ASP A 6 20.19 -7.62 21.33
C ASP A 6 18.88 -7.88 20.57
N ILE A 7 17.84 -8.35 21.28
CA ILE A 7 16.52 -8.63 20.72
C ILE A 7 15.56 -7.52 21.14
N THR A 8 15.43 -6.52 20.29
CA THR A 8 14.43 -5.45 20.43
C THR A 8 13.12 -5.90 19.80
N THR A 9 11.99 -5.61 20.45
CA THR A 9 10.67 -5.88 19.88
C THR A 9 10.40 -4.95 18.70
N VAL A 10 9.49 -5.35 17.80
CA VAL A 10 9.07 -4.50 16.67
C VAL A 10 8.50 -3.16 17.17
N GLU A 11 7.78 -3.19 18.30
CA GLU A 11 7.21 -1.98 18.89
C GLU A 11 8.29 -1.05 19.41
N GLU A 12 9.26 -1.55 20.17
CA GLU A 12 10.39 -0.75 20.66
C GLU A 12 11.19 -0.14 19.50
N TYR A 13 11.44 -0.92 18.44
CA TYR A 13 12.12 -0.42 17.24
C TYR A 13 11.31 0.69 16.54
N PHE A 14 9.99 0.55 16.45
CA PHE A 14 9.14 1.59 15.86
C PHE A 14 9.03 2.83 16.74
N THR A 15 8.98 2.65 18.06
CA THR A 15 8.99 3.76 19.01
C THR A 15 10.30 4.54 18.94
N GLU A 16 11.44 3.86 18.89
CA GLU A 16 12.75 4.49 18.74
C GLU A 16 12.87 5.27 17.42
N ARG A 17 12.38 4.69 16.32
CA ARG A 17 12.59 5.25 14.98
C ARG A 17 11.51 6.25 14.54
N TYR A 18 10.28 6.07 14.97
CA TYR A 18 9.10 6.81 14.49
C TYR A 18 8.31 7.47 15.61
N GLY A 19 8.71 7.28 16.87
CA GLY A 19 8.03 7.82 18.04
C GLY A 19 6.91 6.92 18.58
N GLU A 20 6.45 7.27 19.77
CA GLU A 20 5.37 6.59 20.47
C GLU A 20 4.08 6.53 19.64
N PRO A 21 3.24 5.50 19.81
CA PRO A 21 1.88 5.46 19.29
C PRO A 21 1.11 6.77 19.53
N GLY A 22 0.53 7.32 18.46
CA GLY A 22 -0.21 8.58 18.50
C GLY A 22 0.64 9.86 18.41
N SER A 23 1.97 9.76 18.41
CA SER A 23 2.82 10.91 18.10
C SER A 23 2.68 11.33 16.62
N PRO A 24 2.88 12.62 16.26
CA PRO A 24 2.77 13.07 14.88
C PRO A 24 3.65 12.28 13.89
N SER A 25 4.88 11.95 14.30
CA SER A 25 5.81 11.14 13.49
C SER A 25 5.28 9.72 13.27
N ARG A 26 4.74 9.08 14.32
CA ARG A 26 4.18 7.73 14.24
C ARG A 26 2.93 7.70 13.35
N ILE A 27 2.06 8.70 13.48
CA ILE A 27 0.87 8.86 12.63
C ILE A 27 1.27 9.00 11.16
N GLU A 28 2.25 9.84 10.84
CA GLU A 28 2.73 10.02 9.46
C GLU A 28 3.32 8.71 8.89
N PHE A 29 4.10 7.99 9.69
CA PHE A 29 4.63 6.68 9.33
C PHE A 29 3.50 5.68 9.03
N GLU A 30 2.50 5.59 9.90
CA GLU A 30 1.36 4.68 9.73
C GLU A 30 0.52 5.04 8.50
N ILE A 31 0.32 6.32 8.21
CA ILE A 31 -0.36 6.78 6.97
C ILE A 31 0.41 6.30 5.74
N LYS A 32 1.73 6.47 5.70
CA LYS A 32 2.57 6.01 4.59
C LYS A 32 2.57 4.48 4.47
N ALA A 33 2.60 3.76 5.59
CA ALA A 33 2.51 2.30 5.61
C ALA A 33 1.18 1.80 5.04
N LYS A 34 0.06 2.46 5.38
CA LYS A 34 -1.26 2.16 4.80
C LYS A 34 -1.31 2.43 3.29
N ALA A 35 -0.71 3.52 2.83
CA ALA A 35 -0.62 3.82 1.40
C ALA A 35 0.19 2.75 0.63
N PHE A 36 1.31 2.29 1.20
CA PHE A 36 2.09 1.19 0.65
C PHE A 36 1.27 -0.11 0.57
N LEU A 37 0.52 -0.44 1.63
CA LEU A 37 -0.34 -1.62 1.68
C LEU A 37 -1.37 -1.64 0.53
N ILE A 38 -1.97 -0.50 0.20
CA ILE A 38 -2.91 -0.39 -0.93
C ILE A 38 -2.23 -0.77 -2.25
N GLY A 39 -1.00 -0.31 -2.49
CA GLY A 39 -0.23 -0.64 -3.69
C GLY A 39 0.06 -2.14 -3.81
N GLU A 40 0.44 -2.79 -2.70
CA GLU A 40 0.65 -4.24 -2.66
C GLU A 40 -0.66 -5.02 -2.88
N MET A 41 -1.76 -4.60 -2.26
CA MET A 41 -3.08 -5.23 -2.49
C MET A 41 -3.48 -5.19 -3.96
N ILE A 42 -3.28 -4.05 -4.63
CA ILE A 42 -3.53 -3.90 -6.07
C ILE A 42 -2.66 -4.87 -6.88
N ARG A 43 -1.38 -4.96 -6.55
CA ARG A 43 -0.43 -5.86 -7.22
C ARG A 43 -0.85 -7.31 -7.10
N GLU A 44 -1.25 -7.74 -5.90
CA GLU A 44 -1.71 -9.10 -5.63
C GLU A 44 -3.00 -9.42 -6.38
N GLU A 45 -4.00 -8.55 -6.33
CA GLU A 45 -5.25 -8.73 -7.08
C GLU A 45 -5.01 -8.78 -8.60
N ARG A 46 -4.08 -7.98 -9.11
CA ARG A 46 -3.66 -8.06 -10.51
C ARG A 46 -3.04 -9.41 -10.86
N ARG A 47 -2.18 -9.93 -9.98
CA ARG A 47 -1.55 -11.26 -10.16
C ARG A 47 -2.59 -12.38 -10.10
N LEU A 48 -3.57 -12.30 -9.20
CA LEU A 48 -4.69 -13.24 -9.12
C LEU A 48 -5.56 -13.19 -10.39
N ALA A 49 -5.76 -12.00 -10.96
CA ALA A 49 -6.42 -11.81 -12.25
C ALA A 49 -5.58 -12.27 -13.46
N LYS A 50 -4.31 -12.66 -13.24
CA LYS A 50 -3.35 -13.13 -14.26
C LYS A 50 -3.13 -12.14 -15.41
N ILE A 51 -3.14 -10.84 -15.11
CA ILE A 51 -2.87 -9.78 -16.09
C ILE A 51 -1.56 -9.04 -15.79
N THR A 52 -0.94 -8.49 -16.82
CA THR A 52 0.28 -7.66 -16.69
C THR A 52 -0.07 -6.24 -16.25
N GLN A 53 0.94 -5.48 -15.80
CA GLN A 53 0.76 -4.05 -15.50
C GLN A 53 0.31 -3.24 -16.73
N GLU A 54 0.77 -3.61 -17.94
CA GLU A 54 0.33 -2.98 -19.19
C GLU A 54 -1.15 -3.24 -19.44
N GLN A 55 -1.58 -4.50 -19.33
CA GLN A 55 -2.98 -4.87 -19.51
C GLN A 55 -3.92 -4.19 -18.51
N LEU A 56 -3.50 -4.05 -17.25
CA LEU A 56 -4.26 -3.29 -16.26
C LEU A 56 -4.32 -1.79 -16.63
N ALA A 57 -3.20 -1.23 -17.10
CA ALA A 57 -3.14 0.16 -17.56
C ALA A 57 -4.09 0.41 -18.74
N ASP A 58 -4.08 -0.48 -19.73
CA ASP A 58 -4.95 -0.42 -20.92
C ASP A 58 -6.43 -0.40 -20.53
N ARG A 59 -6.85 -1.28 -19.60
CA ARG A 59 -8.24 -1.36 -19.12
C ARG A 59 -8.75 -0.05 -18.52
N ILE A 60 -7.88 0.70 -17.87
CA ILE A 60 -8.25 1.96 -17.22
C ILE A 60 -7.81 3.20 -18.02
N GLY A 61 -7.25 3.04 -19.22
CA GLY A 61 -6.74 4.14 -20.04
C GLY A 61 -5.58 4.90 -19.39
N ALA A 62 -4.65 4.20 -18.76
CA ALA A 62 -3.46 4.75 -18.11
C ALA A 62 -2.16 4.25 -18.79
N LYS A 63 -1.02 4.79 -18.38
CA LYS A 63 0.31 4.28 -18.80
C LYS A 63 0.77 3.17 -17.86
N LYS A 64 1.48 2.15 -18.35
CA LYS A 64 2.12 1.13 -17.48
C LYS A 64 2.97 1.73 -16.36
N SER A 65 3.71 2.80 -16.63
CA SER A 65 4.54 3.48 -15.62
C SER A 65 3.71 4.04 -14.46
N PHE A 66 2.45 4.40 -14.71
CA PHE A 66 1.52 4.81 -13.66
C PHE A 66 1.15 3.65 -12.75
N ILE A 67 0.77 2.49 -13.33
CA ILE A 67 0.49 1.27 -12.56
C ILE A 67 1.71 0.83 -11.75
N SER A 68 2.91 0.88 -12.35
CA SER A 68 4.16 0.54 -11.65
C SER A 68 4.40 1.43 -10.43
N ARG A 69 4.26 2.76 -10.55
CA ARG A 69 4.41 3.67 -9.42
C ARG A 69 3.40 3.41 -8.31
N ILE A 70 2.16 3.09 -8.67
CA ILE A 70 1.10 2.71 -7.72
C ILE A 70 1.49 1.45 -6.96
N GLU A 71 1.81 0.37 -7.67
CA GLU A 71 2.14 -0.92 -7.06
C GLU A 71 3.40 -0.86 -6.20
N ASN A 72 4.31 0.10 -6.45
CA ASN A 72 5.53 0.30 -5.67
C ASN A 72 5.39 1.34 -4.55
N GLY A 73 4.20 1.89 -4.29
CA GLY A 73 3.98 2.91 -3.26
C GLY A 73 4.68 4.24 -3.54
N GLN A 74 5.01 4.53 -4.81
CA GLN A 74 5.74 5.73 -5.25
C GLN A 74 4.82 6.86 -5.74
N SER A 75 3.51 6.72 -5.56
CA SER A 75 2.53 7.74 -5.94
C SER A 75 1.35 7.71 -5.01
N ASP A 76 0.92 8.89 -4.55
CA ASP A 76 -0.42 9.03 -4.00
C ASP A 76 -1.45 8.73 -5.10
N ILE A 77 -2.54 8.08 -4.70
CA ILE A 77 -3.60 7.63 -5.58
C ILE A 77 -4.84 8.45 -5.27
N GLN A 78 -5.35 9.15 -6.28
CA GLN A 78 -6.65 9.79 -6.17
C GLN A 78 -7.75 8.72 -5.99
N LEU A 79 -8.73 8.98 -5.13
CA LEU A 79 -9.80 8.03 -4.85
C LEU A 79 -10.54 7.59 -6.13
N SER A 80 -10.81 8.51 -7.06
CA SER A 80 -11.40 8.22 -8.37
C SER A 80 -10.58 7.23 -9.20
N THR A 81 -9.25 7.33 -9.13
CA THR A 81 -8.33 6.38 -9.77
C THR A 81 -8.37 5.03 -9.09
N LEU A 82 -8.43 4.99 -7.76
CA LEU A 82 -8.55 3.73 -7.01
C LEU A 82 -9.83 2.98 -7.40
N TYR A 83 -10.96 3.68 -7.51
CA TYR A 83 -12.22 3.11 -8.03
C TYR A 83 -12.07 2.58 -9.45
N ARG A 84 -11.50 3.36 -10.38
CA ARG A 84 -11.24 2.88 -11.76
C ARG A 84 -10.37 1.62 -11.78
N LEU A 85 -9.33 1.59 -10.96
CA LEU A 85 -8.40 0.48 -10.92
C LEU A 85 -9.07 -0.79 -10.39
N LEU A 86 -9.78 -0.69 -9.26
CA LEU A 86 -10.42 -1.84 -8.63
C LEU A 86 -11.66 -2.30 -9.41
N GLU A 87 -12.57 -1.39 -9.75
CA GLU A 87 -13.87 -1.76 -10.34
C GLU A 87 -13.80 -2.00 -11.84
N LEU A 88 -13.17 -1.09 -12.60
CA LEU A 88 -13.07 -1.23 -14.06
C LEU A 88 -11.86 -2.11 -14.46
N GLY A 89 -10.71 -1.90 -13.81
CA GLY A 89 -9.47 -2.61 -14.14
C GLY A 89 -9.48 -4.07 -13.68
N LEU A 90 -9.86 -4.31 -12.42
CA LEU A 90 -9.77 -5.61 -11.77
C LEU A 90 -11.12 -6.30 -11.56
N GLY A 91 -12.25 -5.63 -11.81
CA GLY A 91 -13.59 -6.20 -11.62
C GLY A 91 -13.94 -6.49 -10.16
N LYS A 92 -13.36 -5.72 -9.23
CA LYS A 92 -13.59 -5.81 -7.78
C LYS A 92 -14.57 -4.73 -7.33
N LYS A 93 -15.06 -4.84 -6.09
CA LYS A 93 -15.87 -3.79 -5.45
C LYS A 93 -15.05 -3.14 -4.34
N LEU A 94 -15.02 -1.81 -4.31
CA LEU A 94 -14.41 -1.08 -3.20
C LEU A 94 -15.50 -0.65 -2.22
N GLU A 95 -15.38 -1.09 -0.96
CA GLU A 95 -16.21 -0.63 0.15
C GLU A 95 -15.34 0.11 1.17
N LEU A 96 -15.76 1.32 1.55
CA LEU A 96 -15.09 2.13 2.55
C LEU A 96 -15.94 2.12 3.81
N VAL A 97 -15.37 1.62 4.90
CA VAL A 97 -15.99 1.64 6.22
C VAL A 97 -15.20 2.61 7.10
N VAL A 98 -15.92 3.56 7.70
CA VAL A 98 -15.36 4.49 8.69
C VAL A 98 -16.00 4.11 10.04
N THR A 99 -15.17 3.62 10.95
CA THR A 99 -15.53 3.16 12.30
C THR A 99 -14.50 3.63 13.29
#